data_AF-A0A2U9PMU0-F1
#
_entry.id   AF-A0A2U9PMU0-F1
#
_cell.length_a   1.000
_cell.length_b   1.000
_cell.length_c   1.000
_cell.angle_alpha   90.00
_cell.angle_beta   90.00
_cell.angle_gamma   90.00
#
_symmetry.space_group_name_H-M   'P 1'
#
loop_
_entity.id
_entity.type
_entity.pdbx_description
1 polymer ?
#
loop_
_entity_poly.entity_id
_entity_poly.type
_entity_poly.pdbx_seq_one_letter_code
_entity_poly.pdbx_strand_id
1 'polypeptide(L)' 'MTVDRVADLQRWEDSGGHWQVVARTRDGLTIALLRCDGGEEVDRFTSPDPRLLEFVGDRMSSQD' A
#
# COMPACT_ATOMS: atom_id res chain seq x y z
N MET A 1 -17.50 0.33 -10.87
CA MET A 1 -16.27 -0.48 -10.74
C MET A 1 -15.66 -0.15 -9.40
N THR A 2 -15.70 -1.09 -8.46
CA THR A 2 -15.03 -0.97 -7.16
C THR A 2 -13.53 -1.12 -7.41
N VAL A 3 -12.71 -0.19 -6.95
CA VAL A 3 -11.25 -0.30 -7.14
C VAL A 3 -10.73 -1.31 -6.12
N ASP A 4 -10.14 -2.41 -6.58
CA ASP A 4 -9.56 -3.43 -5.71
C ASP A 4 -8.14 -3.02 -5.30
N ARG A 5 -8.06 -2.21 -4.24
CA ARG A 5 -6.78 -1.65 -3.73
C ARG A 5 -5.72 -2.70 -3.43
N VAL A 6 -6.14 -3.91 -3.05
CA VAL A 6 -5.24 -5.05 -2.83
C VAL A 6 -4.58 -5.50 -4.14
N ALA A 7 -5.36 -5.62 -5.22
CA ALA A 7 -4.84 -6.03 -6.52
C ALA A 7 -3.89 -4.97 -7.10
N ASP A 8 -4.20 -3.69 -6.93
CA ASP A 8 -3.30 -2.59 -7.31
C ASP A 8 -1.98 -2.64 -6.54
N LEU A 9 -2.04 -2.84 -5.22
CA LEU A 9 -0.84 -2.90 -4.38
C LEU A 9 0.02 -4.13 -4.69
N GLN A 10 -0.61 -5.28 -4.91
CA GLN A 10 0.09 -6.51 -5.29
C GLN A 10 0.74 -6.39 -6.66
N ARG A 11 0.06 -5.79 -7.65
CA ARG A 11 0.64 -5.51 -8.96
C ARG A 11 1.80 -4.52 -8.89
N TRP A 12 1.72 -3.54 -8.00
CA TRP A 12 2.81 -2.59 -7.76
C TRP A 12 4.06 -3.31 -7.25
N GLU A 13 3.91 -4.18 -6.25
CA GLU A 13 5.00 -5.00 -5.73
C GLU A 13 5.58 -5.96 -6.78
N ASP A 14 4.73 -6.61 -7.58
CA ASP A 14 5.14 -7.49 -8.69
C ASP A 14 5.93 -6.73 -9.78
N SER A 15 5.62 -5.45 -9.99
CA SER A 15 6.37 -4.57 -10.90
C SER A 15 7.71 -4.10 -10.31
N GLY A 16 8.06 -4.51 -9.09
CA GLY A 16 9.23 -4.05 -8.35
C GLY A 16 9.05 -2.69 -7.68
N GLY A 17 7.80 -2.22 -7.54
CA GLY A 17 7.47 -1.00 -6.81
C GLY A 17 7.42 -1.25 -5.30
N HIS A 18 7.97 -0.32 -4.52
CA HIS A 18 7.91 -0.40 -3.06
C HIS A 18 6.67 0.31 -2.53
N TRP A 19 6.13 -0.19 -1.42
CA TRP A 19 5.05 0.50 -0.72
C TRP A 19 5.35 0.56 0.78
N GLN A 20 4.82 1.58 1.45
CA GLN A 20 4.92 1.73 2.89
C GLN A 20 3.61 2.20 3.51
N VAL A 21 3.33 1.73 4.71
CA VAL A 21 2.21 2.19 5.53
C VAL A 21 2.61 3.49 6.20
N VAL A 22 1.94 4.59 5.84
CA VAL A 22 2.19 5.91 6.41
C VAL A 22 1.32 6.14 7.66
N ALA A 23 0.10 5.60 7.66
CA ALA A 23 -0.81 5.71 8.78
C ALA A 23 -1.74 4.51 8.89
N ARG A 24 -1.98 4.06 10.12
CA ARG A 24 -3.04 3.11 10.47
C ARG A 24 -4.03 3.82 11.38
N THR A 25 -5.25 4.04 10.90
CA THR A 25 -6.31 4.70 11.68
C THR A 25 -7.59 3.87 11.66
N ARG A 26 -8.59 4.26 12.46
CA ARG A 26 -9.91 3.63 12.42
C ARG A 26 -10.64 3.86 11.08
N ASP A 27 -10.31 4.93 10.38
CA ASP A 27 -10.86 5.26 9.07
C ASP A 27 -10.18 4.50 7.93
N GLY A 28 -9.08 3.79 8.19
CA GLY A 28 -8.41 2.93 7.22
C GLY A 28 -6.89 2.99 7.26
N LEU A 29 -6.29 2.38 6.23
CA LEU A 29 -4.85 2.37 5.99
C LEU A 29 -4.48 3.40 4.95
N THR A 30 -3.46 4.20 5.25
CA THR A 30 -2.80 5.07 4.28
C THR A 30 -1.51 4.41 3.82
N ILE A 31 -1.43 4.14 2.52
CA ILE A 31 -0.28 3.54 1.86
C ILE A 31 0.35 4.57 0.93
N ALA A 32 1.66 4.74 1.02
CA ALA A 32 2.47 5.46 0.04
C ALA A 32 3.15 4.46 -0.89
N LEU A 33 3.02 4.69 -2.18
CA LEU A 33 3.70 3.97 -3.25
C LEU A 33 5.00 4.71 -3.56
N LEU A 34 6.11 4.00 -3.53
CA LEU A 34 7.45 4.54 -3.71
C LEU A 34 8.10 3.97 -4.95
N ARG A 35 8.87 4.82 -5.63
CA ARG A 35 9.76 4.41 -6.73
C ARG A 35 10.78 3.41 -6.19
N CYS A 36 11.17 2.46 -7.04
CA CYS A 36 12.26 1.50 -6.77
C CYS A 36 13.59 2.21 -6.41
N ASP A 37 13.85 3.40 -6.95
CA ASP A 37 15.20 3.97 -7.01
C ASP A 37 15.58 4.93 -5.86
N GLY A 38 14.70 5.27 -4.91
CA GLY A 38 15.11 6.28 -3.92
C GLY A 38 14.07 6.86 -2.98
N GLY A 39 12.99 6.15 -2.67
CA GLY A 39 12.06 6.57 -1.61
C GLY A 39 11.23 7.82 -1.94
N GLU A 40 11.18 8.25 -3.21
CA GLU A 40 10.25 9.28 -3.64
C GLU A 40 8.84 8.69 -3.78
N GLU A 41 7.89 9.29 -3.08
CA GLU A 41 6.48 8.92 -3.16
C GLU A 41 5.94 9.27 -4.55
N VAL A 42 5.48 8.25 -5.28
CA VAL A 42 4.81 8.40 -6.57
C VAL A 42 3.36 8.77 -6.36
N ASP A 43 2.74 8.10 -5.40
CA ASP A 43 1.33 8.24 -5.11
C ASP A 43 1.08 7.84 -3.66
N ARG A 44 -0.01 8.36 -3.07
CA ARG A 44 -0.53 7.82 -1.83
C ARG A 44 -2.03 7.68 -1.92
N PHE A 45 -2.53 6.67 -1.26
CA PHE A 45 -3.96 6.50 -1.10
C PHE A 45 -4.31 6.02 0.30
N THR A 46 -5.52 6.37 0.70
CA THR A 46 -6.14 5.82 1.92
C THR A 46 -7.26 4.87 1.51
N SER A 47 -7.31 3.71 2.13
CA SER A 47 -8.38 2.74 1.94
C SER A 47 -8.92 2.23 3.28
N PRO A 48 -10.25 2.29 3.50
CA PRO A 48 -10.92 1.65 4.62
C PRO A 48 -11.16 0.15 4.40
N ASP A 49 -10.72 -0.43 3.26
CA ASP A 49 -11.07 -1.80 2.90
C ASP A 49 -10.36 -2.79 3.84
N PRO A 50 -11.09 -3.63 4.58
CA PRO A 50 -10.49 -4.58 5.52
C PRO A 50 -9.57 -5.59 4.81
N ARG A 51 -9.83 -5.88 3.52
CA ARG A 51 -8.97 -6.77 2.71
C ARG A 51 -7.56 -6.21 2.54
N LEU A 52 -7.42 -4.88 2.47
CA LEU A 52 -6.10 -4.25 2.44
C LEU A 52 -5.38 -4.41 3.78
N LEU A 53 -6.13 -4.34 4.88
CA LEU A 53 -5.59 -4.50 6.22
C LEU A 53 -5.14 -5.94 6.46
N GLU A 54 -5.88 -6.93 5.98
CA GLU A 54 -5.46 -8.34 5.99
C GLU A 54 -4.26 -8.59 5.08
N PHE A 55 -4.21 -7.98 3.88
CA PHE A 55 -3.09 -8.13 2.96
C PHE A 55 -1.80 -7.56 3.55
N VAL A 56 -1.84 -6.34 4.07
CA VAL A 56 -0.70 -5.69 4.72
C VAL A 56 -0.34 -6.43 6.01
N GLY A 57 -1.34 -6.80 6.81
CA GLY A 57 -1.14 -7.46 8.10
C GLY A 57 -0.34 -6.56 9.05
N ASP A 58 0.69 -7.15 9.67
CA ASP A 58 1.60 -6.40 10.53
C ASP A 58 2.64 -5.58 9.76
N ARG A 59 2.88 -5.88 8.47
CA ARG A 59 3.95 -5.30 7.66
C ARG A 59 3.84 -3.80 7.49
N MET A 60 4.91 -3.05 7.80
CA MET A 60 4.92 -1.59 7.61
C MET A 60 5.38 -1.17 6.21
N SER A 61 5.95 -2.09 5.44
CA SER A 61 6.35 -1.86 4.05
C SER A 61 6.42 -3.17 3.27
N SER A 62 6.59 -3.10 1.95
CA SER A 62 6.80 -4.28 1.10
C SER A 62 8.08 -5.06 1.43
N GLN A 63 9.00 -4.47 2.20
CA GLN A 63 10.31 -5.04 2.53
C GLN A 63 10.37 -5.67 3.93
N ASP A 64 9.29 -5.54 4.70
CA ASP A 64 9.13 -6.17 6.03
C ASP A 64 8.53 -7.59 5.87
#